data_AF-A0A6J8B2V2-F1
#
_entry.id   AF-A0A6J8B2V2-F1
#
_cell.length_a   1.000
_cell.length_b   1.000
_cell.length_c   1.000
_cell.angle_alpha   90.00
_cell.angle_beta   90.00
_cell.angle_gamma   90.00
#
_symmetry.space_group_name_H-M   'P 1'
#
loop_
_entity.id
_entity.type
_entity.pdbx_description
1 polymer ?
#
loop_
_entity_poly.entity_id
_entity_poly.type
_entity_poly.pdbx_seq_one_letter_code
_entity_poly.pdbx_strand_id
1 'polypeptide(L)'
;MDFVILVPAMIAVILIQSSTSTPIVKKTFDSLCESVWDPICGSDGRTYHNRCYLALNPYVSFVHRGRCRCTHLYQPVCGVNGITYRNDCVRDLNGVNLAYEGTCIISCSTEYLPVCGVDGQTYYNKCYLKAVGVGCAYDGKCIQQCPSEYDIVCGTDGLLYVNDCHRKMNGVGLADMSLCKEKCSLDLVPVCGVDGRTYDNDCIRQAAGVQLASTGACPVICTDEYSPVCGVDGNTYDNDCKRQNAGVQLASAGACPVICTDEYSPVCGVDGNTYDNDCKRQKAGVQLASAGACPVICTDEYSPGVQLASTGTCPVICTDEYSPVCGVDGNTYGNECKRQKAGVELASTGECKKSCTNDYNPVCGSDGLTYMNQCWLKEAGVEVISQGECPKCPSTMNPVCGADGKTYDNDCWLKEAGISFHHKGECCKGYKPVCGVNNRTFNNECELNLEGIAKQYDGVCLAK
;
A
#
# COMPACT_ATOMS: atom_id res chain seq x y z
N MET A 1 -63.01 3.69 -73.12
CA MET A 1 -64.17 2.90 -72.68
C MET A 1 -63.79 2.34 -71.32
N ASP A 2 -63.74 3.21 -70.31
CA ASP A 2 -64.86 3.63 -69.44
C ASP A 2 -65.14 2.56 -68.39
N PHE A 3 -64.65 2.79 -67.16
CA PHE A 3 -65.35 3.36 -65.99
C PHE A 3 -65.94 2.21 -65.13
N VAL A 4 -65.42 1.97 -63.90
CA VAL A 4 -65.92 2.51 -62.59
C VAL A 4 -66.91 1.51 -61.93
N ILE A 5 -66.97 1.13 -60.63
CA ILE A 5 -66.51 1.63 -59.31
C ILE A 5 -66.91 0.61 -58.19
N LEU A 6 -66.28 0.75 -57.00
CA LEU A 6 -66.66 0.39 -55.58
C LEU A 6 -66.72 -1.07 -55.04
N VAL A 7 -65.76 -1.33 -54.14
CA VAL A 7 -65.69 -2.00 -52.79
C VAL A 7 -67.02 -2.17 -51.99
N PRO A 8 -67.10 -2.79 -50.76
CA PRO A 8 -66.21 -3.68 -49.95
C PRO A 8 -66.91 -4.82 -49.09
N ALA A 9 -66.10 -5.56 -48.30
CA ALA A 9 -66.38 -6.12 -46.93
C ALA A 9 -67.35 -7.34 -46.76
N MET A 10 -67.29 -8.30 -45.82
CA MET A 10 -66.64 -8.55 -44.51
C MET A 10 -66.69 -10.08 -44.16
N ILE A 11 -65.72 -10.57 -43.34
CA ILE A 11 -65.83 -11.37 -42.07
C ILE A 11 -66.88 -12.53 -42.04
N ALA A 12 -66.66 -13.80 -41.62
CA ALA A 12 -66.11 -14.35 -40.38
C ALA A 12 -66.27 -15.91 -40.38
N VAL A 13 -65.31 -16.68 -39.83
CA VAL A 13 -65.38 -17.48 -38.56
C VAL A 13 -66.32 -18.73 -38.65
N ILE A 14 -65.89 -19.98 -38.40
CA ILE A 14 -65.93 -20.63 -37.06
C ILE A 14 -65.41 -22.09 -37.14
N LEU A 15 -64.36 -22.34 -36.36
CA LEU A 15 -64.14 -23.36 -35.32
C LEU A 15 -64.22 -24.89 -35.59
N ILE A 16 -63.04 -25.51 -35.45
CA ILE A 16 -62.63 -26.58 -34.51
C ILE A 16 -63.74 -27.27 -33.69
N GLN A 17 -63.82 -28.62 -33.79
CA GLN A 17 -63.88 -29.61 -32.69
C GLN A 17 -63.31 -30.94 -33.21
N SER A 18 -62.11 -31.38 -32.82
CA SER A 18 -61.72 -32.16 -31.64
C SER A 18 -61.79 -33.69 -31.80
N SER A 19 -60.74 -34.34 -31.28
CA SER A 19 -60.65 -35.72 -30.77
C SER A 19 -60.38 -36.91 -31.70
N THR A 20 -59.20 -37.50 -31.45
CA THR A 20 -58.89 -38.93 -31.25
C THR A 20 -58.79 -39.89 -32.45
N SER A 21 -57.54 -40.02 -32.92
CA SER A 21 -56.76 -41.27 -33.12
C SER A 21 -57.49 -42.59 -33.45
N THR A 22 -57.10 -43.21 -34.58
CA THR A 22 -56.58 -44.60 -34.78
C THR A 22 -56.69 -45.02 -36.29
N PRO A 23 -56.03 -46.08 -36.80
CA PRO A 23 -54.65 -46.04 -37.28
C PRO A 23 -54.43 -46.96 -38.52
N ILE A 24 -54.71 -46.50 -39.74
CA ILE A 24 -54.64 -47.41 -40.91
C ILE A 24 -53.34 -47.24 -41.73
N VAL A 25 -52.68 -46.08 -41.67
CA VAL A 25 -51.50 -45.79 -42.52
C VAL A 25 -50.16 -46.07 -41.82
N LYS A 26 -50.12 -46.22 -40.50
CA LYS A 26 -48.86 -46.44 -39.75
C LYS A 26 -48.33 -47.88 -39.83
N LYS A 27 -49.16 -48.86 -40.23
CA LYS A 27 -48.82 -50.30 -40.18
C LYS A 27 -48.10 -50.84 -41.43
N THR A 28 -47.87 -50.04 -42.47
CA THR A 28 -47.26 -50.50 -43.74
C THR A 28 -45.82 -50.02 -43.96
N PHE A 29 -45.30 -49.10 -43.14
CA PHE A 29 -43.89 -48.66 -43.21
C PHE A 29 -42.98 -49.38 -42.19
N ASP A 30 -43.51 -49.74 -41.02
CA ASP A 30 -42.76 -50.52 -40.00
C ASP A 30 -42.56 -52.00 -40.39
N SER A 31 -43.13 -52.46 -41.51
CA SER A 31 -42.92 -53.81 -42.05
C SER A 31 -41.78 -53.89 -43.09
N LEU A 32 -41.13 -52.76 -43.43
CA LEU A 32 -40.06 -52.69 -44.45
C LEU A 32 -38.70 -52.24 -43.89
N CYS A 33 -38.71 -51.47 -42.80
CA CYS A 33 -37.51 -51.03 -42.10
C CYS A 33 -37.63 -51.32 -40.60
N GLU A 34 -36.55 -51.76 -39.96
CA GLU A 34 -36.52 -51.87 -38.51
C GLU A 34 -36.62 -50.48 -37.85
N SER A 35 -37.43 -50.38 -36.80
CA SER A 35 -37.66 -49.14 -36.05
C SER A 35 -36.53 -48.85 -35.05
N VAL A 36 -35.29 -48.85 -35.54
CA VAL A 36 -34.09 -48.46 -34.75
C VAL A 36 -33.85 -46.97 -34.93
N TRP A 37 -33.66 -46.23 -33.84
CA TRP A 37 -33.39 -44.79 -33.87
C TRP A 37 -31.87 -44.52 -33.94
N ASP A 38 -31.36 -44.33 -35.16
CA ASP A 38 -30.00 -43.85 -35.48
C ASP A 38 -30.11 -42.69 -36.48
N PRO A 39 -30.42 -41.46 -36.02
CA PRO A 39 -30.92 -40.40 -36.87
C PRO A 39 -29.86 -39.96 -37.89
N ILE A 40 -30.29 -39.70 -39.12
CA ILE A 40 -29.45 -39.17 -40.19
C ILE A 40 -30.11 -37.99 -40.87
N CYS A 41 -29.30 -37.09 -41.41
CA CYS A 41 -29.77 -35.94 -42.17
C CYS A 41 -29.79 -36.27 -43.67
N GLY A 42 -30.96 -36.12 -44.30
CA GLY A 42 -31.13 -36.23 -45.75
C GLY A 42 -30.84 -34.91 -46.47
N SER A 43 -30.61 -34.98 -47.79
CA SER A 43 -30.35 -33.82 -48.66
C SER A 43 -31.55 -32.89 -48.83
N ASP A 44 -32.72 -33.32 -48.36
CA ASP A 44 -33.94 -32.53 -48.21
C ASP A 44 -34.04 -31.81 -46.86
N GLY A 45 -33.04 -31.98 -45.98
CA GLY A 45 -32.95 -31.30 -44.69
C GLY A 45 -33.89 -31.88 -43.64
N ARG A 46 -34.46 -33.06 -43.91
CA ARG A 46 -35.26 -33.82 -42.94
C ARG A 46 -34.37 -34.83 -42.22
N THR A 47 -34.66 -35.01 -40.94
CA THR A 47 -34.04 -36.09 -40.15
C THR A 47 -34.83 -37.37 -40.36
N TYR A 48 -34.16 -38.42 -40.85
CA TYR A 48 -34.73 -39.75 -41.01
C TYR A 48 -34.35 -40.63 -39.81
N HIS A 49 -35.25 -41.55 -39.43
CA HIS A 49 -35.10 -42.45 -38.27
C HIS A 49 -33.79 -43.24 -38.31
N ASN A 50 -33.44 -43.73 -39.50
CA ASN A 50 -32.19 -44.39 -39.82
C ASN A 50 -31.99 -44.41 -41.34
N ARG A 51 -30.90 -45.03 -41.80
CA ARG A 51 -30.55 -45.14 -43.23
C ARG A 51 -31.59 -45.88 -44.07
N CYS A 52 -32.30 -46.85 -43.50
CA CYS A 52 -33.38 -47.56 -44.21
C CYS A 52 -34.54 -46.61 -44.51
N TYR A 53 -35.00 -45.84 -43.52
CA TYR A 53 -36.08 -44.86 -43.73
C TYR A 53 -35.71 -43.77 -44.75
N LEU A 54 -34.43 -43.39 -44.87
CA LEU A 54 -33.96 -42.49 -45.95
C LEU A 54 -34.02 -43.18 -47.32
N ALA A 55 -33.57 -44.43 -47.39
CA ALA A 55 -33.54 -45.19 -48.65
C ALA A 55 -34.94 -45.48 -49.23
N LEU A 56 -36.00 -45.37 -48.43
CA LEU A 56 -37.39 -45.44 -48.92
C LEU A 56 -37.76 -44.26 -49.83
N ASN A 57 -37.00 -43.15 -49.80
CA ASN A 57 -37.18 -42.03 -50.71
C ASN A 57 -35.98 -41.93 -51.68
N PRO A 58 -36.09 -42.46 -52.91
CA PRO A 58 -34.95 -42.52 -53.85
C PRO A 58 -34.47 -41.16 -54.35
N TYR A 59 -35.21 -40.08 -54.07
CA TYR A 59 -34.86 -38.71 -54.45
C TYR A 59 -34.07 -37.95 -53.38
N VAL A 60 -33.80 -38.55 -52.22
CA VAL A 60 -33.11 -37.92 -51.10
C VAL A 60 -31.83 -38.69 -50.78
N SER A 61 -30.68 -38.01 -50.83
CA SER A 61 -29.39 -38.61 -50.52
C SER A 61 -28.97 -38.37 -49.07
N PHE A 62 -28.11 -39.22 -48.53
CA PHE A 62 -27.54 -39.06 -47.19
C PHE A 62 -26.57 -37.87 -47.17
N VAL A 63 -26.70 -36.97 -46.19
CA VAL A 63 -25.77 -35.86 -45.99
C VAL A 63 -24.79 -36.16 -44.85
N HIS A 64 -25.30 -36.30 -43.62
CA HIS A 64 -24.48 -36.58 -42.44
C HIS A 64 -25.24 -37.39 -41.39
N ARG A 65 -24.51 -38.00 -40.46
CA ARG A 65 -25.11 -38.67 -39.28
C ARG A 65 -25.58 -37.63 -38.26
N GLY A 66 -26.65 -37.94 -37.53
CA GLY A 66 -27.32 -37.05 -36.59
C GLY A 66 -28.51 -36.31 -37.21
N ARG A 67 -29.25 -35.57 -36.37
CA ARG A 67 -30.41 -34.76 -36.81
C ARG A 67 -29.94 -33.58 -37.66
N CYS A 68 -30.70 -33.21 -38.70
CA CYS A 68 -30.44 -31.99 -39.47
C CYS A 68 -30.53 -30.75 -38.56
N ARG A 69 -29.56 -29.82 -38.69
CA ARG A 69 -29.46 -28.61 -37.86
C ARG A 69 -30.14 -27.35 -38.44
N CYS A 70 -30.39 -27.28 -39.75
CA CYS A 70 -31.16 -26.20 -40.39
C CYS A 70 -32.01 -26.75 -41.55
N THR A 71 -33.13 -26.08 -41.87
CA THR A 71 -33.98 -26.41 -43.01
C THR A 71 -33.35 -25.91 -44.33
N HIS A 72 -33.63 -26.56 -45.48
CA HIS A 72 -33.17 -26.06 -46.81
C HIS A 72 -34.09 -24.98 -47.41
N LEU A 73 -34.98 -24.39 -46.62
CA LEU A 73 -35.86 -23.32 -47.10
C LEU A 73 -34.99 -22.14 -47.53
N TYR A 74 -35.07 -21.73 -48.80
CA TYR A 74 -34.34 -20.59 -49.34
C TYR A 74 -35.12 -19.30 -49.03
N GLN A 75 -34.70 -18.59 -48.00
CA GLN A 75 -35.23 -17.30 -47.54
C GLN A 75 -34.02 -16.42 -47.23
N PRO A 76 -33.40 -15.80 -48.26
CA PRO A 76 -32.08 -15.21 -48.10
C PRO A 76 -32.11 -14.08 -47.07
N VAL A 77 -31.05 -13.99 -46.28
CA VAL A 77 -30.84 -12.91 -45.30
C VAL A 77 -29.44 -12.33 -45.44
N CYS A 78 -29.30 -11.03 -45.25
CA CYS A 78 -28.01 -10.36 -45.22
C CYS A 78 -27.48 -10.33 -43.79
N GLY A 79 -26.26 -10.82 -43.58
CA GLY A 79 -25.57 -10.68 -42.29
C GLY A 79 -24.94 -9.29 -42.13
N VAL A 80 -24.70 -8.86 -40.89
CA VAL A 80 -23.96 -7.60 -40.60
C VAL A 80 -22.54 -7.57 -41.17
N ASN A 81 -22.01 -8.73 -41.59
CA ASN A 81 -20.74 -8.88 -42.28
C ASN A 81 -20.82 -8.72 -43.81
N GLY A 82 -21.99 -8.39 -44.36
CA GLY A 82 -22.19 -8.21 -45.80
C GLY A 82 -22.25 -9.51 -46.61
N ILE A 83 -22.35 -10.67 -45.96
CA ILE A 83 -22.52 -11.97 -46.62
C ILE A 83 -23.99 -12.37 -46.66
N THR A 84 -24.45 -12.84 -47.83
CA THR A 84 -25.80 -13.40 -47.98
C THR A 84 -25.84 -14.83 -47.49
N TYR A 85 -26.69 -15.11 -46.50
CA TYR A 85 -26.98 -16.45 -46.02
C TYR A 85 -28.28 -16.97 -46.62
N ARG A 86 -28.33 -18.28 -46.89
CA ARG A 86 -29.49 -18.95 -47.53
C ARG A 86 -30.78 -18.80 -46.71
N ASN A 87 -30.65 -18.79 -45.39
CA ASN A 87 -31.69 -18.49 -44.43
C ASN A 87 -31.07 -18.05 -43.09
N ASP A 88 -31.93 -17.55 -42.21
CA ASP A 88 -31.67 -17.13 -40.84
C ASP A 88 -30.94 -18.20 -40.02
N CYS A 89 -31.36 -19.47 -40.11
CA CYS A 89 -30.73 -20.56 -39.36
C CYS A 89 -29.25 -20.76 -39.76
N VAL A 90 -28.94 -20.71 -41.06
CA VAL A 90 -27.55 -20.81 -41.53
C VAL A 90 -26.72 -19.61 -41.07
N ARG A 91 -27.29 -18.40 -41.04
CA ARG A 91 -26.63 -17.20 -40.50
C ARG A 91 -26.28 -17.38 -39.01
N ASP A 92 -27.23 -17.85 -38.22
CA ASP A 92 -27.06 -18.02 -36.77
C ASP A 92 -26.02 -19.10 -36.42
N LEU A 93 -25.96 -20.19 -37.18
CA LEU A 93 -24.89 -21.19 -37.04
C LEU A 93 -23.49 -20.63 -37.31
N ASN A 94 -23.39 -19.58 -38.14
CA ASN A 94 -22.13 -18.88 -38.38
C ASN A 94 -21.86 -17.77 -37.35
N GLY A 95 -22.73 -17.59 -36.35
CA GLY A 95 -22.56 -16.60 -35.29
C GLY A 95 -22.69 -15.15 -35.78
N VAL A 96 -23.45 -14.91 -36.84
CA VAL A 96 -23.59 -13.58 -37.46
C VAL A 96 -24.98 -13.02 -37.19
N ASN A 97 -25.05 -11.76 -36.76
CA ASN A 97 -26.34 -11.07 -36.54
C ASN A 97 -26.99 -10.68 -37.88
N LEU A 98 -28.33 -10.66 -37.91
CA LEU A 98 -29.12 -10.20 -39.07
C LEU A 98 -28.87 -8.71 -39.32
N ALA A 99 -28.53 -8.34 -40.55
CA ALA A 99 -28.61 -6.95 -41.00
C ALA A 99 -30.04 -6.64 -41.48
N TYR A 100 -30.50 -7.35 -42.51
CA TYR A 100 -31.85 -7.23 -43.06
C TYR A 100 -32.24 -8.48 -43.86
N GLU A 101 -33.54 -8.70 -44.05
CA GLU A 101 -34.07 -9.78 -44.88
C GLU A 101 -33.85 -9.52 -46.38
N GLY A 102 -33.46 -10.55 -47.12
CA GLY A 102 -33.06 -10.46 -48.53
C GLY A 102 -31.57 -10.78 -48.75
N THR A 103 -31.17 -10.89 -50.02
CA THR A 103 -29.75 -11.02 -50.36
C THR A 103 -29.03 -9.71 -50.06
N CYS A 104 -27.79 -9.77 -49.56
CA CYS A 104 -26.94 -8.58 -49.50
C CYS A 104 -26.81 -8.00 -50.90
N ILE A 105 -27.36 -6.81 -51.09
CA ILE A 105 -27.08 -5.99 -52.26
C ILE A 105 -25.85 -5.21 -51.87
N ILE A 106 -24.72 -5.41 -52.54
CA ILE A 106 -23.64 -4.44 -52.81
C ILE A 106 -22.39 -5.20 -53.27
N SER A 107 -21.97 -4.95 -54.51
CA SER A 107 -20.61 -5.22 -54.99
C SER A 107 -19.84 -3.89 -55.03
N CYS A 108 -19.41 -3.39 -53.87
CA CYS A 108 -18.49 -2.25 -53.81
C CYS A 108 -17.04 -2.74 -53.89
N SER A 109 -16.16 -1.96 -54.49
CA SER A 109 -14.73 -2.22 -54.39
C SER A 109 -14.28 -2.14 -52.93
N THR A 110 -13.29 -2.96 -52.56
CA THR A 110 -12.64 -2.95 -51.23
C THR A 110 -11.49 -1.94 -51.17
N GLU A 111 -11.35 -1.10 -52.19
CA GLU A 111 -10.39 0.00 -52.21
C GLU A 111 -10.80 1.06 -51.18
N TYR A 112 -9.85 1.41 -50.31
CA TYR A 112 -10.09 2.34 -49.21
C TYR A 112 -9.88 3.79 -49.67
N LEU A 113 -10.98 4.46 -50.00
CA LEU A 113 -11.03 5.86 -50.41
C LEU A 113 -12.08 6.58 -49.54
N PRO A 114 -11.74 6.90 -48.27
CA PRO A 114 -12.73 7.28 -47.28
C PRO A 114 -13.44 8.57 -47.66
N VAL A 115 -14.73 8.66 -47.33
CA VAL A 115 -15.55 9.87 -47.53
C VAL A 115 -16.34 10.17 -46.26
N CYS A 116 -16.53 11.46 -45.97
CA CYS A 116 -17.35 11.90 -44.86
C CYS A 116 -18.79 12.07 -45.35
N GLY A 117 -19.74 11.44 -44.65
CA GLY A 117 -21.15 11.62 -44.91
C GLY A 117 -21.69 12.92 -44.32
N VAL A 118 -22.81 13.39 -44.86
CA VAL A 118 -23.57 14.54 -44.31
C VAL A 118 -24.14 14.26 -42.91
N ASP A 119 -24.16 12.99 -42.50
CA ASP A 119 -24.50 12.52 -41.15
C ASP A 119 -23.31 12.56 -40.17
N GLY A 120 -22.14 13.05 -40.60
CA GLY A 120 -20.93 13.11 -39.78
C GLY A 120 -20.21 11.77 -39.62
N GLN A 121 -20.62 10.72 -40.33
CA GLN A 121 -19.97 9.41 -40.28
C GLN A 121 -18.97 9.20 -41.42
N THR A 122 -17.86 8.53 -41.12
CA THR A 122 -16.87 8.18 -42.16
C THR A 122 -17.23 6.88 -42.83
N TYR A 123 -17.35 6.90 -44.15
CA TYR A 123 -17.62 5.72 -44.97
C TYR A 123 -16.38 5.26 -45.70
N TYR A 124 -16.29 3.94 -45.90
CA TYR A 124 -15.11 3.29 -46.46
C TYR A 124 -14.77 3.76 -47.89
N ASN A 125 -15.81 4.00 -48.69
CA ASN A 125 -15.73 4.74 -49.96
C ASN A 125 -17.12 5.23 -50.40
N LYS A 126 -17.18 6.01 -51.50
CA LYS A 126 -18.43 6.55 -52.07
C LYS A 126 -19.47 5.48 -52.38
N CYS A 127 -19.05 4.26 -52.71
CA CYS A 127 -19.96 3.15 -52.97
C CYS A 127 -20.63 2.70 -51.67
N TYR A 128 -19.88 2.51 -50.58
CA TYR A 128 -20.45 2.21 -49.25
C TYR A 128 -21.33 3.33 -48.69
N LEU A 129 -21.00 4.60 -48.97
CA LEU A 129 -21.84 5.74 -48.62
C LEU A 129 -23.18 5.74 -49.39
N LYS A 130 -23.16 5.52 -50.72
CA LYS A 130 -24.38 5.44 -51.54
C LYS A 130 -25.24 4.23 -51.19
N ALA A 131 -24.60 3.11 -50.89
CA ALA A 131 -25.21 1.88 -50.43
C ALA A 131 -26.15 2.05 -49.23
N VAL A 132 -25.77 2.92 -48.29
CA VAL A 132 -26.57 3.24 -47.11
C VAL A 132 -27.49 4.46 -47.32
N GLY A 133 -27.50 5.05 -48.52
CA GLY A 133 -28.34 6.19 -48.86
C GLY A 133 -27.92 7.52 -48.24
N VAL A 134 -26.66 7.68 -47.85
CA VAL A 134 -26.15 8.91 -47.23
C VAL A 134 -25.48 9.82 -48.28
N GLY A 135 -25.70 11.13 -48.18
CA GLY A 135 -25.05 12.14 -49.03
C GLY A 135 -23.58 12.33 -48.68
N CYS A 136 -22.73 12.64 -49.65
CA CYS A 136 -21.30 12.91 -49.42
C CYS A 136 -21.11 14.37 -48.99
N ALA A 137 -20.53 14.60 -47.80
CA ALA A 137 -20.14 15.95 -47.36
C ALA A 137 -18.84 16.37 -48.04
N TYR A 138 -17.78 15.57 -47.90
CA TYR A 138 -16.48 15.80 -48.55
C TYR A 138 -15.65 14.51 -48.63
N ASP A 139 -14.64 14.52 -49.49
CA ASP A 139 -13.68 13.43 -49.63
C ASP A 139 -12.69 13.42 -48.44
N GLY A 140 -12.45 12.25 -47.85
CA GLY A 140 -11.64 12.06 -46.64
C GLY A 140 -12.44 11.53 -45.44
N LYS A 141 -11.75 11.27 -44.33
CA LYS A 141 -12.41 10.93 -43.06
C LYS A 141 -13.13 12.15 -42.48
N CYS A 142 -14.20 11.92 -41.72
CA CYS A 142 -14.86 13.00 -41.00
C CYS A 142 -13.93 13.61 -39.96
N ILE A 143 -13.82 14.92 -40.01
CA ILE A 143 -12.96 15.73 -39.17
C ILE A 143 -13.69 15.99 -37.84
N GLN A 144 -13.05 15.63 -36.73
CA GLN A 144 -13.58 15.86 -35.38
C GLN A 144 -13.04 17.16 -34.76
N GLN A 145 -11.86 17.59 -35.20
CA GLN A 145 -11.18 18.82 -34.75
C GLN A 145 -10.37 19.39 -35.91
N CYS A 146 -10.43 20.71 -36.08
CA CYS A 146 -9.62 21.43 -37.07
C CYS A 146 -8.37 22.03 -36.42
N PRO A 147 -7.24 22.06 -37.14
CA PRO A 147 -6.04 22.75 -36.67
C PRO A 147 -6.30 24.26 -36.60
N SER A 148 -5.67 24.93 -35.64
CA SER A 148 -5.70 26.39 -35.47
C SER A 148 -4.73 27.10 -36.42
N GLU A 149 -4.68 26.65 -37.67
CA GLU A 149 -3.89 27.25 -38.74
C GLU A 149 -4.75 28.22 -39.54
N TYR A 150 -4.21 29.40 -39.85
CA TYR A 150 -4.91 30.46 -40.58
C TYR A 150 -4.51 30.41 -42.05
N ASP A 151 -5.30 29.70 -42.86
CA ASP A 151 -5.16 29.60 -44.32
C ASP A 151 -6.52 29.82 -44.97
N ILE A 152 -6.93 31.08 -45.04
CA ILE A 152 -8.33 31.45 -45.29
C ILE A 152 -8.78 31.04 -46.67
N VAL A 153 -9.95 30.38 -46.72
CA VAL A 153 -10.59 29.96 -47.97
C VAL A 153 -11.97 30.57 -48.12
N CYS A 154 -12.42 30.72 -49.37
CA CYS A 154 -13.79 31.10 -49.70
C CYS A 154 -14.66 29.85 -49.87
N GLY A 155 -15.85 29.85 -49.28
CA GLY A 155 -16.88 28.83 -49.48
C GLY A 155 -17.81 29.14 -50.64
N THR A 156 -18.43 28.12 -51.23
CA THR A 156 -19.48 28.27 -52.26
C THR A 156 -20.74 28.97 -51.77
N ASP A 157 -20.88 29.14 -50.46
CA ASP A 157 -21.88 29.96 -49.78
C ASP A 157 -21.53 31.46 -49.74
N GLY A 158 -20.34 31.84 -50.24
CA GLY A 158 -19.85 33.22 -50.21
C GLY A 158 -19.27 33.65 -48.87
N LEU A 159 -19.07 32.71 -47.92
CA LEU A 159 -18.49 32.97 -46.61
C LEU A 159 -17.00 32.64 -46.57
N LEU A 160 -16.25 33.36 -45.73
CA LEU A 160 -14.85 33.08 -45.45
C LEU A 160 -14.73 32.09 -44.29
N TYR A 161 -13.78 31.16 -44.41
CA TYR A 161 -13.46 30.17 -43.39
C TYR A 161 -12.00 30.29 -42.99
N VAL A 162 -11.72 30.15 -41.69
CA VAL A 162 -10.37 30.25 -41.09
C VAL A 162 -9.36 29.35 -41.81
N ASN A 163 -9.81 28.16 -42.22
CA ASN A 163 -9.07 27.26 -43.11
C ASN A 163 -10.01 26.29 -43.85
N ASP A 164 -9.45 25.53 -44.80
CA ASP A 164 -10.16 24.50 -45.59
C ASP A 164 -10.84 23.44 -44.71
N CYS A 165 -10.28 23.15 -43.54
CA CYS A 165 -10.85 22.21 -42.59
C CYS A 165 -12.19 22.72 -42.02
N HIS A 166 -12.22 23.97 -41.53
CA HIS A 166 -13.45 24.57 -40.99
C HIS A 166 -14.54 24.68 -42.07
N ARG A 167 -14.17 24.97 -43.32
CA ARG A 167 -15.12 24.96 -44.44
C ARG A 167 -15.73 23.57 -44.68
N LYS A 168 -14.89 22.53 -44.75
CA LYS A 168 -15.34 21.14 -44.91
C LYS A 168 -16.25 20.69 -43.77
N MET A 169 -15.92 21.06 -42.53
CA MET A 169 -16.73 20.74 -41.35
C MET A 169 -18.16 21.32 -41.43
N ASN A 170 -18.32 22.47 -42.08
CA ASN A 170 -19.64 23.08 -42.33
C ASN A 170 -20.34 22.53 -43.59
N GLY A 171 -19.75 21.53 -44.27
CA GLY A 171 -20.33 20.93 -45.48
C GLY A 171 -20.29 21.85 -46.70
N VAL A 172 -19.41 22.85 -46.71
CA VAL A 172 -19.34 23.87 -47.76
C VAL A 172 -18.21 23.57 -48.74
N GLY A 173 -18.50 23.70 -50.04
CA GLY A 173 -17.52 23.49 -51.12
C GLY A 173 -16.52 24.64 -51.23
N LEU A 174 -15.32 24.38 -51.76
CA LEU A 174 -14.34 25.43 -52.04
C LEU A 174 -14.83 26.31 -53.20
N ALA A 175 -14.78 27.63 -53.02
CA ALA A 175 -15.05 28.59 -54.08
C ALA A 175 -13.83 29.44 -54.38
N ASP A 176 -13.86 30.04 -55.57
CA ASP A 176 -12.93 31.11 -55.91
C ASP A 176 -13.16 32.32 -55.00
N MET A 177 -12.07 32.95 -54.57
CA MET A 177 -12.09 34.06 -53.63
C MET A 177 -12.92 35.26 -54.13
N SER A 178 -13.12 35.40 -55.44
CA SER A 178 -13.99 36.42 -56.03
C SER A 178 -15.47 36.31 -55.66
N LEU A 179 -15.92 35.14 -55.16
CA LEU A 179 -17.29 34.94 -54.69
C LEU A 179 -17.55 35.59 -53.33
N CYS A 180 -16.54 35.64 -52.45
CA CYS A 180 -16.63 36.23 -51.12
C CYS A 180 -16.44 37.76 -51.22
N LYS A 181 -17.54 38.52 -51.18
CA LYS A 181 -17.57 39.95 -51.54
C LYS A 181 -17.29 40.94 -50.40
N GLU A 182 -17.40 40.55 -49.12
CA GLU A 182 -17.14 41.47 -47.99
C GLU A 182 -15.83 41.14 -47.29
N LYS A 183 -14.86 42.06 -47.44
CA LYS A 183 -13.50 41.94 -46.90
C LYS A 183 -13.47 42.48 -45.47
N CYS A 184 -13.87 41.68 -44.49
CA CYS A 184 -13.43 41.96 -43.12
C CYS A 184 -11.90 41.77 -43.04
N SER A 185 -11.19 42.76 -42.50
CA SER A 185 -9.75 42.64 -42.28
C SER A 185 -9.47 41.55 -41.24
N LEU A 186 -8.31 40.91 -41.35
CA LEU A 186 -7.81 39.92 -40.39
C LEU A 186 -7.29 40.55 -39.09
N ASP A 187 -7.66 41.79 -38.81
CA ASP A 187 -7.28 42.44 -37.58
C ASP A 187 -8.03 41.75 -36.45
N LEU A 188 -7.38 40.83 -35.73
CA LEU A 188 -7.95 40.10 -34.60
C LEU A 188 -8.00 41.00 -33.36
N VAL A 189 -8.79 42.07 -33.46
CA VAL A 189 -9.09 42.99 -32.37
C VAL A 189 -10.48 42.62 -31.83
N PRO A 190 -10.56 41.70 -30.84
CA PRO A 190 -11.83 41.14 -30.43
C PRO A 190 -12.77 42.20 -29.90
N VAL A 191 -14.07 42.04 -30.15
CA VAL A 191 -15.14 42.88 -29.61
C VAL A 191 -16.22 42.04 -28.95
N CYS A 192 -16.92 42.59 -27.98
CA CYS A 192 -18.05 41.96 -27.33
C CYS A 192 -19.36 42.44 -27.96
N GLY A 193 -20.24 41.52 -28.33
CA GLY A 193 -21.60 41.82 -28.74
C GLY A 193 -22.55 41.98 -27.55
N VAL A 194 -23.66 42.71 -27.75
CA VAL A 194 -24.76 42.80 -26.76
C VAL A 194 -25.44 41.46 -26.49
N ASP A 195 -25.20 40.45 -27.33
CA ASP A 195 -25.62 39.07 -27.16
C ASP A 195 -24.66 38.25 -26.26
N GLY A 196 -23.62 38.88 -25.72
CA GLY A 196 -22.62 38.24 -24.86
C GLY A 196 -21.61 37.37 -25.62
N ARG A 197 -21.56 37.43 -26.95
CA ARG A 197 -20.57 36.71 -27.77
C ARG A 197 -19.36 37.58 -28.11
N THR A 198 -18.17 37.00 -27.97
CA THR A 198 -16.93 37.59 -28.49
C THR A 198 -16.85 37.35 -29.99
N TYR A 199 -16.58 38.41 -30.74
CA TYR A 199 -16.31 38.36 -32.18
C TYR A 199 -14.85 38.68 -32.42
N ASP A 200 -14.23 37.99 -33.39
CA ASP A 200 -12.80 38.14 -33.72
C ASP A 200 -12.43 39.60 -34.07
N ASN A 201 -13.37 40.35 -34.65
CA ASN A 201 -13.29 41.80 -34.77
C ASN A 201 -14.65 42.48 -34.99
N ASP A 202 -14.63 43.81 -34.98
CA ASP A 202 -15.81 44.67 -35.16
C ASP A 202 -16.53 44.39 -36.48
N CYS A 203 -15.78 44.16 -37.56
CA CYS A 203 -16.35 43.86 -38.87
C CYS A 203 -17.16 42.55 -38.84
N ILE A 204 -16.63 41.50 -38.22
CA ILE A 204 -17.32 40.21 -38.08
C ILE A 204 -18.56 40.34 -37.20
N ARG A 205 -18.52 41.15 -36.12
CA ARG A 205 -19.70 41.48 -35.32
C ARG A 205 -20.77 42.22 -36.12
N GLN A 206 -20.37 43.22 -36.92
CA GLN A 206 -21.29 43.98 -37.77
C GLN A 206 -21.95 43.08 -38.82
N ALA A 207 -21.16 42.20 -39.46
CA ALA A 207 -21.67 41.22 -40.42
C ALA A 207 -22.68 40.24 -39.78
N ALA A 208 -22.52 39.93 -38.50
CA ALA A 208 -23.48 39.14 -37.72
C ALA A 208 -24.71 39.93 -37.26
N GLY A 209 -24.80 41.24 -37.54
CA GLY A 209 -25.94 42.08 -37.16
C GLY A 209 -26.04 42.38 -35.66
N VAL A 210 -24.96 42.22 -34.90
CA VAL A 210 -24.94 42.38 -33.45
C VAL A 210 -24.37 43.74 -33.06
N GLN A 211 -25.01 44.44 -32.10
CA GLN A 211 -24.53 45.73 -31.59
C GLN A 211 -23.30 45.57 -30.69
N LEU A 212 -22.40 46.56 -30.69
CA LEU A 212 -21.23 46.59 -29.79
C LEU A 212 -21.69 46.71 -28.34
N ALA A 213 -21.29 45.77 -27.48
CA ALA A 213 -21.36 45.94 -26.04
C ALA A 213 -20.11 46.64 -25.49
N SER A 214 -18.92 46.13 -25.84
CA SER A 214 -17.64 46.69 -25.40
C SER A 214 -16.50 46.32 -26.35
N THR A 215 -15.46 47.16 -26.41
CA THR A 215 -14.19 46.80 -27.06
C THR A 215 -13.47 45.73 -26.25
N GLY A 216 -12.83 44.76 -26.91
CA GLY A 216 -12.27 43.57 -26.25
C GLY A 216 -13.24 42.40 -26.23
N ALA A 217 -12.74 41.20 -25.88
CA ALA A 217 -13.58 40.02 -25.71
C ALA A 217 -14.68 40.24 -24.66
N CYS A 218 -15.78 39.51 -24.77
CA CYS A 218 -16.82 39.57 -23.75
C CYS A 218 -16.27 39.17 -22.38
N PRO A 219 -16.64 39.92 -21.32
CA PRO A 219 -16.26 39.56 -19.97
C PRO A 219 -16.85 38.18 -19.66
N VAL A 220 -15.99 37.22 -19.34
CA VAL A 220 -16.41 35.94 -18.81
C VAL A 220 -17.05 36.22 -17.45
N ILE A 221 -18.37 36.17 -17.38
CA ILE A 221 -19.10 36.36 -16.12
C ILE A 221 -18.98 35.07 -15.32
N CYS A 222 -18.07 35.06 -14.34
CA CYS A 222 -18.00 34.00 -13.36
C CYS A 222 -18.96 34.28 -12.21
N THR A 223 -19.59 33.23 -11.67
CA THR A 223 -20.33 33.32 -10.41
C THR A 223 -19.35 33.51 -9.24
N ASP A 224 -19.82 34.08 -8.13
CA ASP A 224 -19.08 34.15 -6.86
C ASP A 224 -19.28 32.91 -5.98
N GLU A 225 -19.66 31.79 -6.59
CA GLU A 225 -19.70 30.51 -5.91
C GLU A 225 -18.28 30.08 -5.51
N TYR A 226 -18.10 29.76 -4.23
CA TYR A 226 -16.80 29.31 -3.69
C TYR A 226 -16.70 27.79 -3.77
N SER A 227 -16.02 27.30 -4.80
CA SER A 227 -15.67 25.89 -5.04
C SER A 227 -14.21 25.82 -5.51
N PRO A 228 -13.24 25.95 -4.59
CA PRO A 228 -11.88 26.32 -4.94
C PRO A 228 -11.16 25.26 -5.77
N VAL A 229 -10.30 25.73 -6.67
CA VAL A 229 -9.40 24.89 -7.49
C VAL A 229 -7.97 25.41 -7.40
N CYS A 230 -7.00 24.51 -7.53
CA CYS A 230 -5.59 24.85 -7.58
C CYS A 230 -5.13 24.93 -9.04
N GLY A 231 -4.48 26.04 -9.40
CA GLY A 231 -3.81 26.20 -10.69
C GLY A 231 -2.41 25.57 -10.70
N VAL A 232 -1.91 25.24 -11.90
CA VAL A 232 -0.49 24.82 -12.08
C VAL A 232 0.52 25.90 -11.72
N ASP A 233 0.07 27.14 -11.59
CA ASP A 233 0.82 28.29 -11.10
C ASP A 233 0.93 28.34 -9.56
N GLY A 234 0.30 27.39 -8.86
CA GLY A 234 0.27 27.34 -7.39
C GLY A 234 -0.74 28.31 -6.74
N ASN A 235 -1.55 29.01 -7.53
CA ASN A 235 -2.58 29.91 -7.01
C ASN A 235 -3.91 29.19 -6.81
N THR A 236 -4.60 29.53 -5.71
CA THR A 236 -5.98 29.08 -5.47
C THR A 236 -6.94 30.06 -6.12
N TYR A 237 -7.88 29.53 -6.91
CA TYR A 237 -8.95 30.30 -7.53
C TYR A 237 -10.27 29.94 -6.85
N ASP A 238 -11.16 30.92 -6.62
CA ASP A 238 -12.45 30.70 -5.93
C ASP A 238 -13.29 29.61 -6.61
N ASN A 239 -13.20 29.52 -7.94
CA ASN A 239 -13.83 28.48 -8.73
C ASN A 239 -13.12 28.28 -10.08
N ASP A 240 -13.53 27.22 -10.80
CA ASP A 240 -12.95 26.81 -12.08
C ASP A 240 -13.07 27.90 -13.15
N CYS A 241 -14.20 28.63 -13.18
CA CYS A 241 -14.41 29.74 -14.12
C CYS A 241 -13.35 30.83 -13.94
N LYS A 242 -13.11 31.27 -12.69
CA LYS A 242 -12.10 32.30 -12.41
C LYS A 242 -10.68 31.83 -12.78
N ARG A 243 -10.36 30.54 -12.61
CA ARG A 243 -9.09 29.95 -13.08
C ARG A 243 -8.97 29.96 -14.61
N GLN A 244 -10.03 29.53 -15.31
CA GLN A 244 -10.06 29.53 -16.78
C GLN A 244 -9.93 30.95 -17.34
N ASN A 245 -10.59 31.93 -16.72
CA ASN A 245 -10.49 33.34 -17.10
C ASN A 245 -9.07 33.91 -16.90
N ALA A 246 -8.31 33.37 -15.94
CA ALA A 246 -6.88 33.68 -15.76
C ALA A 246 -5.95 32.91 -16.72
N GLY A 247 -6.48 32.00 -17.55
CA GLY A 247 -5.70 31.20 -18.50
C GLY A 247 -4.84 30.11 -17.86
N VAL A 248 -5.15 29.70 -16.63
CA VAL A 248 -4.32 28.75 -15.87
C VAL A 248 -4.89 27.32 -15.95
N GLN A 249 -4.02 26.32 -16.15
CA GLN A 249 -4.39 24.90 -16.19
C GLN A 249 -4.72 24.38 -14.77
N LEU A 250 -5.63 23.39 -14.68
CA LEU A 250 -5.97 22.75 -13.41
C LEU A 250 -4.79 21.91 -12.90
N ALA A 251 -4.33 22.16 -11.67
CA ALA A 251 -3.41 21.27 -10.97
C ALA A 251 -4.18 20.23 -10.13
N SER A 252 -5.13 20.67 -9.31
CA SER A 252 -5.94 19.79 -8.45
C SER A 252 -7.27 20.42 -8.07
N ALA A 253 -8.26 19.58 -7.76
CA ALA A 253 -9.47 20.02 -7.10
C ALA A 253 -9.16 20.49 -5.66
N GLY A 254 -9.85 21.52 -5.18
CA GLY A 254 -9.59 22.14 -3.88
C GLY A 254 -8.53 23.25 -3.94
N ALA A 255 -8.35 23.96 -2.82
CA ALA A 255 -7.33 25.00 -2.69
C ALA A 255 -5.92 24.42 -2.85
N CYS A 256 -4.99 25.24 -3.33
CA CYS A 256 -3.60 24.82 -3.46
C CYS A 256 -3.02 24.41 -2.10
N PRO A 257 -2.18 23.35 -2.06
CA PRO A 257 -1.44 23.02 -0.86
C PRO A 257 -0.60 24.22 -0.44
N VAL A 258 -0.80 24.73 0.78
CA VAL A 258 0.09 25.73 1.36
C VAL A 258 1.42 25.03 1.66
N ILE A 259 2.39 25.22 0.76
CA ILE A 259 3.76 24.73 0.91
C ILE A 259 4.53 25.81 1.66
N CYS A 260 4.91 25.50 2.90
CA CYS A 260 5.80 26.35 3.68
C CYS A 260 7.22 25.85 3.51
N THR A 261 8.16 26.78 3.34
CA THR A 261 9.59 26.46 3.43
C THR A 261 9.94 26.07 4.88
N ASP A 262 11.02 25.32 5.05
CA ASP A 262 11.61 25.04 6.38
C ASP A 262 12.62 26.11 6.80
N GLU A 263 12.53 27.31 6.20
CA GLU A 263 13.28 28.47 6.67
C GLU A 263 12.82 28.85 8.08
N TYR A 264 13.77 28.99 9.00
CA TYR A 264 13.49 29.34 10.39
C TYR A 264 13.57 30.87 10.58
N SER A 265 12.40 31.50 10.64
CA SER A 265 12.19 32.94 10.89
C SER A 265 10.99 33.10 11.83
N PRO A 266 11.18 32.87 13.14
CA PRO A 266 10.09 32.55 14.05
C PRO A 266 9.14 33.72 14.26
N VAL A 267 7.85 33.41 14.44
CA VAL A 267 6.79 34.37 14.77
C VAL A 267 5.97 33.87 15.96
N CYS A 268 5.44 34.79 16.75
CA CYS A 268 4.54 34.47 17.86
C CYS A 268 3.09 34.60 17.41
N GLY A 269 2.29 33.57 17.67
CA GLY A 269 0.84 33.60 17.49
C GLY A 269 0.11 34.24 18.68
N VAL A 270 -1.08 34.77 18.44
CA VAL A 270 -1.99 35.24 19.52
C VAL A 270 -2.43 34.11 20.47
N ASP A 271 -2.24 32.86 20.07
CA ASP A 271 -2.46 31.66 20.86
C ASP A 271 -1.30 31.32 21.81
N GLY A 272 -0.22 32.12 21.81
CA GLY A 272 0.97 31.90 22.62
C GLY A 272 1.96 30.87 22.06
N ASN A 273 1.71 30.34 20.87
CA ASN A 273 2.61 29.39 20.21
C ASN A 273 3.63 30.10 19.31
N THR A 274 4.87 29.62 19.36
CA THR A 274 5.90 30.02 18.40
C THR A 274 5.81 29.12 17.17
N TYR A 275 5.77 29.74 16.00
CA TYR A 275 5.81 29.05 14.70
C TYR A 275 7.15 29.28 14.04
N ASP A 276 7.73 28.26 13.38
CA ASP A 276 9.04 28.35 12.72
C ASP A 276 9.12 29.50 11.72
N ASN A 277 7.99 29.80 11.05
CA ASN A 277 7.84 30.94 10.16
C ASN A 277 6.38 31.36 9.99
N ASP A 278 6.19 32.54 9.38
CA ASP A 278 4.88 33.15 9.14
C ASP A 278 3.94 32.25 8.33
N CYS A 279 4.49 31.54 7.33
CA CYS A 279 3.70 30.60 6.53
C CYS A 279 3.10 29.49 7.39
N LYS A 280 3.90 28.86 8.26
CA LYS A 280 3.41 27.79 9.16
C LYS A 280 2.35 28.31 10.13
N ARG A 281 2.47 29.56 10.61
CA ARG A 281 1.42 30.22 11.42
C ARG A 281 0.13 30.45 10.63
N GLN A 282 0.23 31.02 9.43
CA GLN A 282 -0.92 31.27 8.57
C GLN A 282 -1.63 29.96 8.19
N LYS A 283 -0.87 28.90 7.90
CA LYS A 283 -1.39 27.55 7.64
C LYS A 283 -2.16 26.98 8.85
N ALA A 284 -1.77 27.34 10.07
CA ALA A 284 -2.48 26.99 11.30
C ALA A 284 -3.69 27.91 11.59
N GLY A 285 -3.92 28.95 10.78
CA GLY A 285 -5.04 29.89 10.96
C GLY A 285 -4.88 30.84 12.16
N VAL A 286 -3.66 31.06 12.63
CA VAL A 286 -3.39 31.87 13.83
C VAL A 286 -2.94 33.29 13.46
N GLN A 287 -3.48 34.30 14.15
CA GLN A 287 -3.09 35.70 13.96
C GLN A 287 -1.69 35.99 14.55
N LEU A 288 -0.94 36.90 13.94
CA LEU A 288 0.35 37.35 14.45
C LEU A 288 0.18 38.13 15.75
N ALA A 289 0.85 37.71 16.82
CA ALA A 289 1.00 38.50 18.04
C ALA A 289 2.23 39.43 17.94
N SER A 290 3.39 38.89 17.60
CA SER A 290 4.63 39.65 17.49
C SER A 290 5.64 38.98 16.55
N ALA A 291 6.51 39.78 15.94
CA ALA A 291 7.68 39.26 15.24
C ALA A 291 8.65 38.60 16.24
N GLY A 292 9.30 37.51 15.83
CA GLY A 292 10.13 36.69 16.71
C GLY A 292 9.33 35.62 17.47
N ALA A 293 10.04 34.72 18.16
CA ALA A 293 9.43 33.71 19.02
C ALA A 293 8.61 34.34 20.15
N CYS A 294 7.62 33.61 20.68
CA CYS A 294 6.83 34.10 21.80
C CYS A 294 7.72 34.38 23.01
N PRO A 295 7.52 35.51 23.70
CA PRO A 295 8.29 35.83 24.90
C PRO A 295 8.02 34.78 25.97
N VAL A 296 9.08 34.10 26.40
CA VAL A 296 9.04 33.24 27.58
C VAL A 296 9.13 34.15 28.80
N ILE A 297 7.99 34.46 29.42
CA ILE A 297 7.95 35.20 30.68
C ILE A 297 8.27 34.20 31.80
N CYS A 298 9.56 34.09 32.17
CA CYS A 298 9.97 33.45 33.40
C CYS A 298 9.98 34.52 34.49
N THR A 299 8.94 34.59 35.33
CA THR A 299 9.03 35.37 36.57
C THR A 299 9.77 34.52 37.60
N ASP A 300 10.88 35.04 38.14
CA ASP A 300 11.75 34.38 39.14
C ASP A 300 11.10 34.13 40.52
N GLU A 301 9.78 34.26 40.65
CA GLU A 301 9.05 33.93 41.87
C GLU A 301 8.08 32.79 41.63
N TYR A 302 8.39 31.67 42.28
CA TYR A 302 7.51 30.54 42.49
C TYR A 302 6.19 31.02 43.13
N SER A 303 5.16 31.20 42.30
CA SER A 303 3.77 31.35 42.74
C SER A 303 2.91 30.27 42.09
N PRO A 304 2.30 29.37 42.86
CA PRO A 304 1.43 28.34 42.30
C PRO A 304 0.11 28.99 41.86
N GLY A 305 -0.17 29.00 40.55
CA GLY A 305 -1.49 29.43 40.08
C GLY A 305 -1.64 29.92 38.64
N VAL A 306 -0.58 30.07 37.84
CA VAL A 306 -0.74 30.47 36.44
C VAL A 306 -0.57 29.24 35.54
N GLN A 307 -1.68 28.76 34.98
CA GLN A 307 -1.63 27.83 33.86
C GLN A 307 -1.30 28.62 32.59
N LEU A 308 -0.05 28.56 32.15
CA LEU A 308 0.34 29.04 30.82
C LEU A 308 0.26 27.88 29.83
N ALA A 309 -0.54 28.07 28.79
CA ALA A 309 -0.57 27.25 27.60
C ALA A 309 0.69 27.52 26.76
N SER A 310 1.81 26.92 27.16
CA SER A 310 2.94 26.71 26.27
C SER A 310 3.79 25.61 26.88
N THR A 311 4.10 24.59 26.07
CA THR A 311 4.91 23.42 26.44
C THR A 311 6.39 23.75 26.72
N GLY A 312 6.72 25.01 26.97
CA GLY A 312 8.05 25.47 27.35
C GLY A 312 8.21 25.55 28.86
N THR A 313 8.74 24.48 29.47
CA THR A 313 9.36 24.58 30.79
C THR A 313 10.46 25.64 30.74
N CYS A 314 10.45 26.62 31.65
CA CYS A 314 11.55 27.59 31.75
C CYS A 314 12.88 26.83 31.81
N PRO A 315 13.87 27.19 30.97
CA PRO A 315 15.15 26.53 30.99
C PRO A 315 15.80 26.73 32.37
N VAL A 316 15.88 25.66 33.15
CA VAL A 316 16.66 25.67 34.39
C VAL A 316 18.13 25.77 34.00
N ILE A 317 18.67 26.99 34.13
CA ILE A 317 20.08 27.29 33.93
C ILE A 317 20.78 27.04 35.27
N CYS A 318 21.65 26.04 35.29
CA CYS A 318 22.50 25.77 36.44
C CYS A 318 23.89 26.34 36.19
N THR A 319 24.49 26.92 37.23
CA THR A 319 25.90 27.33 37.20
C THR A 319 26.82 26.10 37.20
N ASP A 320 28.07 26.29 36.78
CA ASP A 320 29.12 25.25 36.82
C ASP A 320 29.93 25.25 38.14
N GLU A 321 29.41 25.90 39.18
CA GLU A 321 29.99 25.80 40.52
C GLU A 321 29.96 24.34 41.01
N TYR A 322 31.10 23.86 41.51
CA TYR A 322 31.24 22.49 42.01
C TYR A 322 31.01 22.44 43.52
N SER A 323 29.77 22.09 43.90
CA SER A 323 29.32 21.85 45.28
C SER A 323 28.52 20.54 45.30
N PRO A 324 29.20 19.38 45.26
CA PRO A 324 28.57 18.12 44.86
C PRO A 324 27.53 17.62 45.85
N VAL A 325 26.52 16.92 45.32
CA VAL A 325 25.48 16.21 46.08
C VAL A 325 25.29 14.81 45.53
N CYS A 326 24.95 13.86 46.41
CA CYS A 326 24.66 12.49 46.04
C CYS A 326 23.15 12.32 45.87
N GLY A 327 22.72 11.78 44.73
CA GLY A 327 21.33 11.41 44.49
C GLY A 327 20.98 10.06 45.11
N VAL A 328 19.69 9.82 45.36
CA VAL A 328 19.17 8.50 45.77
C VAL A 328 19.39 7.41 44.70
N ASP A 329 19.71 7.82 43.47
CA ASP A 329 20.11 6.96 42.36
C ASP A 329 21.59 6.55 42.40
N GLY A 330 22.35 7.02 43.38
CA GLY A 330 23.78 6.73 43.54
C GLY A 330 24.69 7.55 42.62
N ASN A 331 24.15 8.54 41.89
CA ASN A 331 24.94 9.43 41.04
C ASN A 331 25.35 10.71 41.77
N THR A 332 26.60 11.13 41.55
CA THR A 332 27.11 12.42 42.03
C THR A 332 26.73 13.53 41.04
N TYR A 333 26.04 14.56 41.54
CA TYR A 333 25.70 15.75 40.77
C TYR A 333 26.63 16.90 41.17
N GLY A 334 27.12 17.65 40.18
CA GLY A 334 28.09 18.74 40.43
C GLY A 334 27.57 19.87 41.34
N ASN A 335 26.25 20.06 41.42
CA ASN A 335 25.59 20.92 42.40
C ASN A 335 24.09 20.58 42.54
N GLU A 336 23.45 21.20 43.54
CA GLU A 336 22.02 21.07 43.85
C GLU A 336 21.12 21.34 42.63
N CYS A 337 21.38 22.42 41.89
CA CYS A 337 20.60 22.77 40.69
C CYS A 337 20.65 21.65 39.66
N LYS A 338 21.85 21.08 39.39
CA LYS A 338 22.01 19.97 38.44
C LYS A 338 21.26 18.71 38.89
N ARG A 339 21.20 18.41 40.20
CA ARG A 339 20.38 17.31 40.75
C ARG A 339 18.88 17.55 40.59
N GLN A 340 18.42 18.75 40.95
CA GLN A 340 17.01 19.13 40.82
C GLN A 340 16.54 19.14 39.36
N LYS A 341 17.40 19.62 38.44
CA LYS A 341 17.16 19.56 36.99
C LYS A 341 17.03 18.13 36.48
N ALA A 342 17.72 17.17 37.10
CA ALA A 342 17.59 15.75 36.79
C ALA A 342 16.40 15.07 37.50
N GLY A 343 15.68 15.78 38.39
CA GLY A 343 14.51 15.25 39.11
C GLY A 343 14.83 14.19 40.15
N VAL A 344 16.05 14.18 40.70
CA VAL A 344 16.51 13.18 41.67
C VAL A 344 16.47 13.72 43.10
N GLU A 345 15.97 12.92 44.06
CA GLU A 345 15.97 13.27 45.48
C GLU A 345 17.38 13.22 46.10
N LEU A 346 17.63 14.05 47.12
CA LEU A 346 18.92 14.10 47.82
C LEU A 346 19.12 12.86 48.68
N ALA A 347 20.21 12.11 48.46
CA ALA A 347 20.65 11.07 49.39
C ALA A 347 21.55 11.65 50.49
N SER A 348 22.58 12.41 50.10
CA SER A 348 23.52 13.03 51.03
C SER A 348 24.25 14.22 50.40
N THR A 349 24.76 15.11 51.25
CA THR A 349 25.65 16.20 50.83
C THR A 349 27.05 15.65 50.50
N GLY A 350 27.68 16.15 49.44
CA GLY A 350 28.96 15.65 48.94
C GLY A 350 28.81 14.64 47.81
N GLU A 351 29.92 14.09 47.33
CA GLU A 351 29.91 13.05 46.29
C GLU A 351 29.33 11.74 46.80
N CYS A 352 28.72 10.95 45.92
CA CYS A 352 28.33 9.58 46.26
C CYS A 352 29.55 8.75 46.63
N LYS A 353 29.41 7.98 47.71
CA LYS A 353 30.43 7.02 48.13
C LYS A 353 30.55 5.94 47.06
N LYS A 354 31.71 5.86 46.38
CA LYS A 354 31.94 4.86 45.33
C LYS A 354 31.78 3.47 45.92
N SER A 355 30.85 2.70 45.38
CA SER A 355 30.74 1.26 45.67
C SER A 355 32.00 0.55 45.16
N CYS A 356 32.49 -0.42 45.93
CA CYS A 356 33.57 -1.28 45.51
C CYS A 356 33.17 -2.11 44.29
N THR A 357 34.13 -2.36 43.38
CA THR A 357 33.91 -3.26 42.24
C THR A 357 33.86 -4.71 42.72
N ASN A 358 33.22 -5.58 41.92
CA ASN A 358 33.12 -7.01 42.20
C ASN A 358 34.29 -7.81 41.61
N ASP A 359 35.44 -7.17 41.41
CA ASP A 359 36.65 -7.82 40.90
C ASP A 359 37.19 -8.77 41.98
N TYR A 360 37.36 -10.05 41.61
CA TYR A 360 37.84 -11.09 42.54
C TYR A 360 39.37 -11.08 42.62
N ASN A 361 39.92 -10.36 43.59
CA ASN A 361 41.34 -10.30 43.94
C ASN A 361 41.46 -10.44 45.47
N PRO A 362 41.32 -11.66 46.01
CA PRO A 362 41.01 -11.85 47.42
C PRO A 362 42.15 -11.43 48.35
N VAL A 363 41.78 -10.95 49.53
CA VAL A 363 42.69 -10.59 50.63
C VAL A 363 42.20 -11.15 51.95
N CYS A 364 43.12 -11.61 52.81
CA CYS A 364 42.80 -12.11 54.13
C CYS A 364 42.81 -10.97 55.15
N GLY A 365 41.69 -10.80 55.85
CA GLY A 365 41.50 -9.77 56.87
C GLY A 365 42.05 -10.14 58.25
N SER A 366 42.29 -9.14 59.08
CA SER A 366 42.70 -9.29 60.48
C SER A 366 41.65 -9.97 61.38
N ASP A 367 40.43 -10.08 60.89
CA ASP A 367 39.31 -10.83 61.46
C ASP A 367 39.28 -12.32 61.04
N GLY A 368 40.22 -12.76 60.19
CA GLY A 368 40.27 -14.13 59.67
C GLY A 368 39.28 -14.40 58.54
N LEU A 369 38.65 -13.37 57.97
CA LEU A 369 37.73 -13.50 56.84
C LEU A 369 38.42 -13.17 55.51
N THR A 370 38.05 -13.89 54.45
CA THR A 370 38.46 -13.58 53.08
C THR A 370 37.55 -12.52 52.50
N TYR A 371 38.12 -11.40 52.09
CA TYR A 371 37.42 -10.32 51.39
C TYR A 371 37.68 -10.38 49.89
N MET A 372 36.64 -10.11 49.09
CA MET A 372 36.67 -10.24 47.62
C MET A 372 37.76 -9.38 46.96
N ASN A 373 38.00 -8.19 47.50
CA ASN A 373 39.15 -7.36 47.18
C ASN A 373 39.43 -6.37 48.31
N GLN A 374 40.55 -5.65 48.20
CA GLN A 374 41.00 -4.69 49.21
C GLN A 374 40.04 -3.51 49.41
N CYS A 375 39.19 -3.17 48.43
CA CYS A 375 38.16 -2.15 48.61
C CYS A 375 37.11 -2.61 49.63
N TRP A 376 36.58 -3.83 49.46
CA TRP A 376 35.60 -4.41 50.40
C TRP A 376 36.16 -4.59 51.81
N LEU A 377 37.45 -4.95 51.94
CA LEU A 377 38.14 -5.02 53.24
C LEU A 377 38.25 -3.64 53.92
N LYS A 378 38.56 -2.58 53.16
CA LYS A 378 38.62 -1.20 53.67
C LYS A 378 37.25 -0.67 54.08
N GLU A 379 36.21 -0.98 53.32
CA GLU A 379 34.82 -0.66 53.67
C GLU A 379 34.39 -1.33 54.99
N ALA A 380 34.85 -2.56 55.24
CA ALA A 380 34.63 -3.26 56.50
C ALA A 380 35.51 -2.74 57.66
N GLY A 381 36.47 -1.85 57.39
CA GLY A 381 37.38 -1.31 58.41
C GLY A 381 38.38 -2.33 58.95
N VAL A 382 38.69 -3.37 58.18
CA VAL A 382 39.58 -4.48 58.57
C VAL A 382 40.98 -4.27 57.97
N GLU A 383 42.03 -4.74 58.64
CA GLU A 383 43.41 -4.65 58.14
C GLU A 383 43.80 -5.89 57.33
N VAL A 384 44.70 -5.76 56.35
CA VAL A 384 45.17 -6.89 55.54
C VAL A 384 46.23 -7.69 56.31
N ILE A 385 45.98 -8.98 56.56
CA ILE A 385 46.98 -9.93 57.07
C ILE A 385 47.86 -10.47 55.93
N SER A 386 47.24 -10.94 54.84
CA SER A 386 47.96 -11.54 53.72
C SER A 386 47.21 -11.35 52.40
N GLN A 387 47.96 -11.38 51.30
CA GLN A 387 47.39 -11.44 49.96
C GLN A 387 46.81 -12.84 49.71
N GLY A 388 45.68 -12.94 49.00
CA GLY A 388 44.95 -14.18 48.79
C GLY A 388 43.92 -14.47 49.89
N GLU A 389 43.29 -15.64 49.80
CA GLU A 389 42.27 -16.08 50.77
C GLU A 389 42.89 -16.43 52.12
N CYS A 390 42.11 -16.32 53.20
CA CYS A 390 42.56 -16.76 54.53
C CYS A 390 42.80 -18.28 54.58
N PRO A 391 43.85 -18.74 55.27
CA PRO A 391 44.12 -20.17 55.43
C PRO A 391 43.00 -20.83 56.25
N LYS A 392 42.49 -21.97 55.77
CA LYS A 392 41.41 -22.73 56.44
C LYS A 392 41.79 -23.22 57.84
N CYS A 393 43.05 -23.57 58.02
CA CYS A 393 43.58 -24.06 59.29
C CYS A 393 44.88 -23.33 59.65
N PRO A 394 45.12 -23.04 60.94
CA PRO A 394 46.39 -22.48 61.39
C PRO A 394 47.57 -23.37 60.97
N SER A 395 48.70 -22.74 60.65
CA SER A 395 49.96 -23.46 60.36
C SER A 395 50.66 -24.00 61.61
N THR A 396 49.98 -24.04 62.76
CA THR A 396 50.54 -24.53 64.02
C THR A 396 50.79 -26.02 63.94
N MET A 397 52.02 -26.47 64.18
CA MET A 397 52.39 -27.88 64.15
C MET A 397 52.20 -28.52 65.53
N ASN A 398 51.05 -29.18 65.73
CA ASN A 398 50.69 -29.96 66.92
C ASN A 398 50.14 -31.31 66.45
N PRO A 399 51.00 -32.25 66.04
CA PRO A 399 50.56 -33.41 65.28
C PRO A 399 49.59 -34.29 66.06
N VAL A 400 48.59 -34.83 65.36
CA VAL A 400 47.60 -35.76 65.90
C VAL A 400 47.44 -36.97 65.00
N CYS A 401 47.17 -38.12 65.60
CA CYS A 401 46.90 -39.35 64.87
C CYS A 401 45.40 -39.49 64.63
N GLY A 402 45.01 -39.65 63.37
CA GLY A 402 43.64 -39.96 62.98
C GLY A 402 43.33 -41.45 63.13
N ALA A 403 42.04 -41.77 63.23
CA ALA A 403 41.54 -43.15 63.27
C ALA A 403 41.82 -43.92 61.95
N ASP A 404 42.21 -43.22 60.89
CA ASP A 404 42.66 -43.78 59.62
C ASP A 404 44.16 -44.16 59.61
N GLY A 405 44.86 -43.96 60.73
CA GLY A 405 46.28 -44.24 60.87
C GLY A 405 47.21 -43.21 60.22
N LYS A 406 46.70 -42.03 59.83
CA LYS A 406 47.52 -40.92 59.32
C LYS A 406 47.77 -39.84 60.38
N THR A 407 48.97 -39.29 60.36
CA THR A 407 49.33 -38.10 61.14
C THR A 407 48.85 -36.85 60.41
N TYR A 408 48.15 -35.97 61.13
CA TYR A 408 47.73 -34.65 60.68
C TYR A 408 48.53 -33.58 61.42
N ASP A 409 48.89 -32.50 60.72
CA ASP A 409 49.70 -31.40 61.25
C ASP A 409 49.12 -30.79 62.54
N ASN A 410 47.79 -30.75 62.64
CA ASN A 410 47.06 -30.38 63.85
C ASN A 410 45.59 -30.85 63.82
N ASP A 411 44.89 -30.63 64.94
CA ASP A 411 43.47 -30.94 65.12
C ASP A 411 42.54 -30.28 64.07
N CYS A 412 42.90 -29.11 63.54
CA CYS A 412 42.10 -28.44 62.52
C CYS A 412 42.15 -29.23 61.20
N TRP A 413 43.34 -29.61 60.75
CA TRP A 413 43.50 -30.41 59.54
C TRP A 413 42.86 -31.80 59.65
N LEU A 414 42.90 -32.42 60.85
CA LEU A 414 42.19 -33.67 61.13
C LEU A 414 40.67 -33.50 60.95
N LYS A 415 40.10 -32.43 61.51
CA LYS A 415 38.66 -32.11 61.41
C LYS A 415 38.24 -31.73 59.98
N GLU A 416 39.04 -30.93 59.28
CA GLU A 416 38.80 -30.57 57.87
C GLU A 416 38.79 -31.82 56.97
N ALA A 417 39.65 -32.80 57.26
CA ALA A 417 39.64 -34.09 56.58
C ALA A 417 38.47 -35.01 56.98
N GLY A 418 37.65 -34.61 57.97
CA GLY A 418 36.52 -35.40 58.46
C GLY A 418 36.93 -36.69 59.18
N ILE A 419 38.17 -36.80 59.66
CA ILE A 419 38.70 -38.00 60.30
C ILE A 419 38.54 -37.90 61.81
N SER A 420 38.11 -39.00 62.44
CA SER A 420 37.99 -39.07 63.90
C SER A 420 39.36 -39.08 64.57
N PHE A 421 39.49 -38.37 65.68
CA PHE A 421 40.71 -38.36 66.50
C PHE A 421 40.98 -39.72 67.13
N HIS A 422 42.23 -40.19 67.06
CA HIS A 422 42.67 -41.42 67.72
C HIS A 422 43.50 -41.12 68.98
N HIS A 423 44.66 -40.46 68.84
CA HIS A 423 45.47 -39.99 69.98
C HIS A 423 46.29 -38.74 69.62
N LYS A 424 46.83 -38.07 70.64
CA LYS A 424 47.76 -36.94 70.47
C LYS A 424 49.13 -37.43 69.99
N GLY A 425 49.83 -36.61 69.21
CA GLY A 425 51.12 -36.98 68.61
C GLY A 425 50.98 -37.72 67.28
N GLU A 426 52.12 -38.02 66.65
CA GLU A 426 52.16 -38.74 65.38
C GLU A 426 51.70 -40.20 65.54
N CYS A 427 51.09 -40.77 64.50
CA CYS A 427 50.72 -42.19 64.52
C CYS A 427 51.95 -43.10 64.67
N CYS A 428 51.81 -44.13 65.51
CA CYS A 428 52.84 -45.16 65.67
C CYS A 428 53.08 -45.90 64.34
N LYS A 429 54.34 -46.09 63.95
CA LYS A 429 54.73 -46.77 62.71
C LYS A 429 55.71 -47.90 62.98
N GLY A 430 55.58 -48.97 62.19
CA GLY A 430 56.50 -50.12 62.18
C GLY A 430 56.13 -51.23 63.16
N TYR A 431 56.61 -52.44 62.86
CA TYR A 431 56.42 -53.63 63.69
C TYR A 431 57.76 -54.02 64.34
N LYS A 432 57.87 -53.75 65.64
CA LYS A 432 58.99 -54.12 66.52
C LYS A 432 58.39 -54.52 67.87
N PRO A 433 57.90 -55.77 68.00
CA PRO A 433 57.02 -56.12 69.10
C PRO A 433 57.71 -55.97 70.45
N VAL A 434 56.96 -55.56 71.47
CA VAL A 434 57.44 -55.45 72.86
C VAL A 434 56.44 -56.11 73.80
N CYS A 435 56.94 -56.74 74.86
CA CYS A 435 56.12 -57.32 75.90
C CYS A 435 55.95 -56.30 77.03
N GLY A 436 54.70 -55.94 77.35
CA GLY A 436 54.37 -55.09 78.49
C GLY A 436 54.37 -55.86 79.81
N VAL A 437 54.54 -55.16 80.94
CA VAL A 437 54.50 -55.74 82.29
C VAL A 437 53.18 -56.44 82.65
N ASN A 438 52.13 -56.24 81.84
CA ASN A 438 50.84 -56.90 81.93
C ASN A 438 50.73 -58.18 81.09
N ASN A 439 51.84 -58.70 80.55
CA ASN A 439 51.91 -59.85 79.63
C ASN A 439 51.11 -59.67 78.32
N ARG A 440 50.81 -58.44 77.89
CA ARG A 440 50.29 -58.17 76.54
C ARG A 440 51.44 -57.79 75.60
N THR A 441 51.45 -58.38 74.41
CA THR A 441 52.35 -58.00 73.32
C THR A 441 51.79 -56.78 72.58
N PHE A 442 52.61 -55.77 72.37
CA PHE A 442 52.31 -54.58 71.57
C PHE A 442 53.11 -54.60 70.28
N ASN A 443 52.59 -54.02 69.20
CA ASN A 443 53.28 -54.05 67.90
C ASN A 443 54.60 -53.27 67.91
N ASN A 444 54.69 -52.24 68.75
CA ASN A 444 55.86 -51.43 68.96
C ASN A 444 55.79 -50.71 70.32
N GLU A 445 56.92 -50.15 70.75
CA GLU A 445 57.02 -49.41 72.01
C GLU A 445 56.15 -48.15 72.04
N CYS A 446 55.85 -47.54 70.88
CA CYS A 446 54.96 -46.39 70.78
C CYS A 446 53.52 -46.76 71.18
N GLU A 447 52.97 -47.86 70.68
CA GLU A 447 51.64 -48.36 71.06
C GLU A 447 51.57 -48.78 72.53
N LEU A 448 52.64 -49.41 73.05
CA LEU A 448 52.77 -49.74 74.47
C LEU A 448 52.71 -48.47 75.36
N ASN A 449 53.42 -47.42 74.96
CA ASN A 449 53.44 -46.14 75.67
C ASN A 449 52.08 -45.43 75.62
N LEU A 450 51.32 -45.55 74.52
CA LEU A 450 49.98 -44.98 74.41
C LEU A 450 48.97 -45.63 75.38
N GLU A 451 49.11 -46.94 75.65
CA GLU A 451 48.31 -47.61 76.70
C GLU A 451 48.85 -47.32 78.13
N GLY A 452 49.94 -46.56 78.27
CA GLY A 452 50.52 -46.21 79.57
C GLY A 452 51.14 -47.39 80.31
N ILE A 453 51.53 -48.45 79.59
CA ILE A 453 52.08 -49.68 80.16
C ILE A 453 53.61 -49.61 80.11
N ALA A 454 54.28 -50.01 81.19
CA ALA A 454 55.74 -50.10 81.19
C ALA A 454 56.22 -51.31 80.35
N LYS A 455 57.33 -51.14 79.62
CA LYS A 455 57.97 -52.22 78.87
C LYS A 455 58.62 -53.22 79.84
N GLN A 456 58.37 -54.51 79.64
CA GLN A 456 59.04 -55.58 80.35
C GLN A 456 60.32 -56.03 79.62
N TYR A 457 60.20 -56.34 78.33
CA TYR A 457 61.33 -56.67 77.44
C TYR A 457 60.93 -56.54 75.96
N ASP A 458 61.92 -56.49 75.07
CA ASP A 458 61.71 -56.45 73.62
C ASP A 458 61.37 -57.84 73.07
N GLY A 459 60.40 -57.94 72.17
CA GLY A 459 59.86 -59.19 71.62
C GLY A 459 58.43 -59.48 72.06
N VAL A 460 57.88 -60.61 71.60
CA VAL A 460 56.53 -61.06 71.98
C VAL A 460 56.52 -61.65 73.39
N CYS A 461 55.41 -61.47 74.12
CA CYS A 461 55.26 -62.12 75.43
C CYS A 461 55.27 -63.65 75.29
N LEU A 462 56.02 -64.32 76.17
CA LEU A 462 56.04 -65.78 76.22
C LEU A 462 54.84 -66.26 77.04
N ALA A 463 54.12 -67.28 76.56
CA ALA A 463 53.02 -67.87 77.31
C ALA A 463 53.53 -68.45 78.64
N LYS A 464 52.86 -68.12 79.75
CA LYS A 464 53.07 -68.78 81.04
C LYS A 464 52.19 -70.00 81.17
#